data_AF-A0A960MCE9-F1
#
_entry.id   AF-A0A960MCE9-F1
#
_cell.length_a   1.000
_cell.length_b   1.000
_cell.length_c   1.000
_cell.angle_alpha   90.00
_cell.angle_beta   90.00
_cell.angle_gamma   90.00
#
_symmetry.space_group_name_H-M   'P 1'
#
loop_
_entity.id
_entity.type
_entity.pdbx_description
1 polymer ?
#
loop_
_entity_poly.entity_id
_entity_poly.type
_entity_poly.pdbx_seq_one_letter_code
_entity_poly.pdbx_strand_id
1 'polypeptide(L)'
;MKKLFPLILVAAVSLSGWFLVQAADSPAKPLRILLVAGGCCHDYATQTKLLKAGIESRINATVDIEYNEDKSTKATFPKYANDNWAEGYDVV
;
A
#
# COMPACT_ATOMS: atom_id res chain seq x y z
N MET A 1 34.69 49.28 -1.01
CA MET A 1 33.32 48.77 -0.82
C MET A 1 32.63 48.30 -2.12
N LYS A 2 32.96 48.83 -3.30
CA LYS A 2 32.29 48.44 -4.58
C LYS A 2 32.66 47.07 -5.17
N LYS A 3 33.75 46.43 -4.70
CA LYS A 3 34.18 45.09 -5.15
C LYS A 3 33.66 43.92 -4.29
N LEU A 4 32.99 44.21 -3.16
CA LEU A 4 32.32 43.17 -2.34
C LEU A 4 30.89 42.87 -2.82
N PHE A 5 30.27 43.79 -3.57
CA PHE A 5 28.92 43.65 -4.09
C PHE A 5 28.69 42.47 -5.06
N PRO A 6 29.60 42.11 -5.99
CA PRO A 6 29.38 40.97 -6.88
C PRO A 6 29.62 39.62 -6.18
N LEU A 7 30.39 39.61 -5.08
CA LEU A 7 30.67 38.40 -4.31
C LEU A 7 29.46 37.96 -3.46
N ILE A 8 28.70 38.93 -2.94
CA ILE A 8 27.48 38.68 -2.17
C ILE A 8 26.35 38.16 -3.07
N LEU A 9 26.28 38.62 -4.33
CA LEU A 9 25.26 38.16 -5.29
C LEU A 9 25.48 36.69 -5.72
N VAL A 10 26.73 36.25 -5.90
CA VAL A 10 27.04 34.86 -6.27
C VAL A 10 26.78 33.88 -5.12
N ALA A 11 27.02 34.31 -3.87
CA ALA A 11 26.71 33.52 -2.67
C ALA A 11 25.19 33.33 -2.45
N ALA A 12 24.37 34.33 -2.78
CA ALA A 12 22.91 34.24 -2.64
C ALA A 12 22.25 33.31 -3.68
N VAL A 13 22.82 33.23 -4.89
CA VAL A 13 22.34 32.32 -5.95
C VAL A 13 22.75 30.86 -5.67
N SER A 14 23.86 30.62 -4.99
CA SER A 14 24.30 29.26 -4.60
C SER A 14 23.54 28.71 -3.39
N LEU A 15 23.03 29.58 -2.49
CA LEU A 15 22.19 29.16 -1.36
C LEU A 15 20.73 28.82 -1.74
N SER A 16 20.21 29.39 -2.83
CA SER A 16 18.84 29.14 -3.29
C SER A 16 18.68 27.81 -4.05
N GLY A 17 19.76 27.27 -4.62
CA GLY A 17 19.76 25.96 -5.28
C GLY A 17 19.60 24.78 -4.31
N TRP A 18 19.89 24.95 -3.03
CA TRP A 18 19.79 23.87 -2.01
C TRP A 18 18.37 23.66 -1.49
N PHE A 19 17.49 24.66 -1.60
CA PHE A 19 16.10 24.56 -1.12
C PHE A 19 15.13 23.95 -2.15
N LEU A 20 15.56 23.75 -3.40
CA LEU A 20 14.70 23.18 -4.45
C LEU A 20 14.82 21.65 -4.60
N VAL A 21 15.75 21.01 -3.88
CA VAL A 21 15.99 19.55 -3.96
C VAL A 21 15.67 18.88 -2.63
N GLN A 22 14.43 19.01 -2.17
CA GLN A 22 13.85 18.09 -1.17
C GLN A 22 12.37 17.84 -1.47
N ALA A 23 12.08 17.27 -2.64
CA ALA A 23 10.95 16.36 -2.73
C ALA A 23 11.43 15.03 -2.15
N ALA A 24 11.31 14.87 -0.83
CA ALA A 24 11.54 13.58 -0.20
C ALA A 24 10.46 12.62 -0.70
N ASP A 25 10.84 11.64 -1.52
CA ASP A 25 10.04 10.44 -1.79
C ASP A 25 9.79 9.73 -0.46
N SER A 26 8.74 10.12 0.24
CA SER A 26 8.25 9.35 1.37
C SER A 26 7.83 8.00 0.82
N PRO A 27 8.32 6.88 1.38
CA PRO A 27 7.96 5.56 0.87
C PRO A 27 6.43 5.46 0.86
N ALA A 28 5.88 5.11 -0.30
CA ALA A 28 4.44 4.93 -0.46
C ALA A 28 3.95 3.97 0.64
N LYS A 29 2.80 4.28 1.25
CA LYS A 29 2.21 3.37 2.24
C LYS A 29 1.89 2.03 1.56
N PRO A 30 2.04 0.89 2.26
CA PRO A 30 1.63 -0.39 1.69
C PRO A 30 0.16 -0.38 1.31
N LEU A 31 -0.18 -0.96 0.16
CA LEU A 31 -1.57 -1.20 -0.23
C LEU A 31 -2.22 -2.14 0.77
N ARG A 32 -3.42 -1.78 1.23
CA ARG A 32 -4.26 -2.62 2.07
C ARG A 32 -5.15 -3.48 1.20
N ILE A 33 -4.96 -4.79 1.22
CA ILE A 33 -5.69 -5.74 0.39
C ILE A 33 -6.52 -6.66 1.29
N LEU A 34 -7.78 -6.90 0.92
CA LEU A 34 -8.64 -7.89 1.54
C LEU A 34 -8.87 -9.07 0.60
N LEU A 35 -8.38 -10.26 0.96
CA LEU A 35 -8.67 -11.48 0.22
C LEU A 35 -9.83 -12.22 0.88
N VAL A 36 -11.01 -12.21 0.26
CA VAL A 36 -12.16 -13.00 0.70
C VAL A 36 -12.21 -14.30 -0.10
N ALA A 37 -12.14 -15.44 0.58
CA ALA A 37 -12.05 -16.75 -0.08
C ALA A 37 -12.66 -17.88 0.75
N GLY A 38 -13.30 -18.83 0.09
CA GLY A 38 -14.00 -19.94 0.74
C GLY A 38 -15.10 -20.49 -0.16
N GLY A 39 -15.83 -21.50 0.30
CA GLY A 39 -16.85 -22.16 -0.50
C GLY A 39 -16.33 -23.39 -1.24
N CYS A 40 -17.07 -23.81 -2.26
CA CYS A 40 -16.81 -25.08 -2.92
C CYS A 40 -15.68 -25.01 -3.94
N CYS A 41 -15.28 -26.21 -4.35
CA CYS A 41 -14.72 -26.47 -5.67
C CYS A 41 -13.23 -26.10 -5.86
N HIS A 42 -12.61 -25.39 -4.92
CA HIS A 42 -11.18 -25.09 -4.92
C HIS A 42 -10.52 -25.34 -3.56
N ASP A 43 -9.20 -25.48 -3.56
CA ASP A 43 -8.39 -25.53 -2.34
C ASP A 43 -8.10 -24.10 -1.83
N TYR A 44 -9.12 -23.45 -1.30
CA TYR A 44 -9.00 -22.10 -0.74
C TYR A 44 -8.07 -22.03 0.48
N ALA A 45 -7.93 -23.13 1.24
CA ALA A 45 -7.01 -23.23 2.37
C ALA A 45 -5.55 -23.06 1.95
N THR A 46 -5.16 -23.66 0.82
CA THR A 46 -3.81 -23.48 0.26
C THR A 46 -3.72 -22.19 -0.56
N GLN A 47 -4.73 -21.87 -1.36
CA GLN A 47 -4.73 -20.71 -2.24
C GLN A 47 -4.52 -19.39 -1.46
N THR A 48 -5.23 -19.19 -0.35
CA THR A 48 -5.12 -17.96 0.45
C THR A 48 -3.70 -17.73 0.99
N LYS A 49 -3.03 -18.80 1.43
CA LYS A 49 -1.64 -18.76 1.90
C LYS A 49 -0.68 -18.38 0.77
N LEU A 50 -0.83 -19.01 -0.39
CA LEU A 50 0.02 -18.76 -1.55
C LEU A 50 -0.17 -17.34 -2.10
N LEU A 51 -1.41 -16.86 -2.19
CA LEU A 51 -1.73 -15.52 -2.67
C LEU A 51 -1.20 -14.45 -1.73
N LYS A 52 -1.43 -14.56 -0.41
CA LYS A 52 -0.88 -13.62 0.57
C LYS A 52 0.64 -13.52 0.47
N ALA A 53 1.34 -14.66 0.57
CA ALA A 53 2.79 -14.69 0.46
C ALA A 53 3.29 -14.16 -0.90
N GLY A 54 2.57 -14.48 -1.98
CA GLY A 54 2.92 -14.08 -3.33
C GLY A 54 2.78 -12.57 -3.57
N ILE A 55 1.68 -11.98 -3.08
CA ILE A 55 1.39 -10.56 -3.23
C ILE A 55 2.35 -9.73 -2.37
N GLU A 56 2.46 -10.04 -1.07
CA GLU A 56 3.31 -9.28 -0.14
C GLU A 56 4.80 -9.33 -0.48
N SER A 57 5.25 -10.36 -1.21
CA SER A 57 6.64 -10.45 -1.69
C SER A 57 6.93 -9.71 -3.00
N ARG A 58 5.89 -9.34 -3.76
CA ARG A 58 6.05 -8.73 -5.11
C ARG A 58 5.72 -7.25 -5.13
N ILE A 59 4.81 -6.81 -4.25
CA ILE A 59 4.37 -5.42 -4.17
C ILE A 59 4.37 -4.96 -2.73
N ASN A 60 4.50 -3.64 -2.53
CA ASN A 60 4.40 -3.03 -1.22
C ASN A 60 2.93 -3.07 -0.74
N ALA A 61 2.53 -4.17 -0.12
CA ALA A 61 1.16 -4.42 0.30
C ALA A 61 1.09 -5.22 1.60
N THR A 62 -0.08 -5.19 2.24
CA THR A 62 -0.46 -6.04 3.37
C THR A 62 -1.82 -6.66 3.04
N VAL A 63 -1.89 -7.98 3.12
CA VAL A 63 -3.07 -8.77 2.75
C VAL A 63 -3.74 -9.31 4.01
N ASP A 64 -4.96 -8.87 4.28
CA ASP A 64 -5.84 -9.50 5.26
C ASP A 64 -6.66 -10.60 4.57
N ILE A 65 -6.92 -11.71 5.27
CA ILE A 65 -7.68 -12.84 4.71
C ILE A 65 -8.98 -13.01 5.49
N GLU A 66 -10.10 -12.97 4.79
CA GLU A 66 -11.40 -13.40 5.28
C GLU A 66 -11.67 -14.79 4.68
N TYR A 67 -11.34 -15.84 5.43
CA TYR A 67 -11.41 -17.23 4.97
C TYR A 67 -12.58 -17.98 5.63
N ASN A 68 -13.35 -18.72 4.81
CA ASN A 68 -14.37 -19.64 5.30
C ASN A 68 -14.03 -21.09 4.89
N GLU A 69 -14.03 -22.00 5.87
CA GLU A 69 -13.74 -23.43 5.71
C GLU A 69 -14.89 -24.25 5.11
N ASP A 70 -16.09 -23.68 4.99
CA ASP A 70 -17.24 -24.32 4.33
C ASP A 70 -16.89 -24.64 2.88
N LYS A 71 -16.98 -25.93 2.53
CA LYS A 71 -16.68 -26.48 1.19
C LYS A 71 -17.90 -26.61 0.29
N SER A 72 -19.05 -26.08 0.73
CA SER A 72 -20.30 -26.07 -0.03
C SER A 72 -20.46 -24.77 -0.83
N THR A 73 -21.52 -24.71 -1.63
CA THR A 73 -21.93 -23.48 -2.33
C THR A 73 -22.64 -22.48 -1.41
N LYS A 74 -22.65 -22.70 -0.09
CA LYS A 74 -23.37 -21.90 0.90
C LYS A 74 -22.46 -21.13 1.86
N ALA A 75 -21.16 -21.07 1.59
CA ALA A 75 -20.23 -20.32 2.42
C ALA A 75 -20.67 -18.86 2.54
N THR A 76 -20.73 -18.37 3.78
CA THR A 76 -21.05 -16.98 4.13
C THR A 76 -19.88 -16.33 4.83
N PHE A 77 -19.68 -15.03 4.66
CA PHE A 77 -18.56 -14.33 5.28
C PHE A 77 -19.08 -13.33 6.31
N PRO A 78 -18.75 -13.49 7.62
CA PRO A 78 -19.19 -12.57 8.66
C PRO A 78 -18.91 -11.11 8.35
N LYS A 79 -17.80 -10.83 7.64
CA LYS A 79 -17.44 -9.47 7.22
C LYS A 79 -18.55 -8.77 6.43
N TYR A 80 -19.30 -9.50 5.60
CA TYR A 80 -20.39 -8.93 4.78
C TYR A 80 -21.61 -8.47 5.58
N ALA A 81 -21.68 -8.71 6.89
CA ALA A 81 -22.75 -8.19 7.74
C ALA A 81 -22.64 -6.67 8.00
N ASN A 82 -21.52 -6.03 7.65
CA ASN A 82 -21.31 -4.59 7.78
C ASN A 82 -21.33 -3.94 6.39
N ASP A 83 -22.15 -2.91 6.16
CA ASP A 83 -22.23 -2.22 4.86
C ASP A 83 -20.89 -1.60 4.42
N ASN A 84 -20.03 -1.25 5.38
CA ASN A 84 -18.71 -0.66 5.14
C ASN A 84 -17.57 -1.70 5.23
N TRP A 85 -17.85 -2.99 4.98
CA TRP A 85 -16.91 -4.09 5.16
C TRP A 85 -15.59 -3.97 4.38
N ALA A 86 -15.60 -3.23 3.28
CA ALA A 86 -14.45 -2.97 2.42
C ALA A 86 -13.72 -1.65 2.75
N GLU A 87 -14.26 -0.81 3.63
CA GLU A 87 -13.68 0.49 3.96
C GLU A 87 -12.28 0.33 4.56
N GLY A 88 -11.33 1.14 4.09
CA GLY A 88 -9.93 1.09 4.51
C GLY A 88 -9.07 0.07 3.77
N TYR A 89 -9.64 -0.68 2.82
CA TYR A 89 -8.88 -1.46 1.84
C TYR A 89 -8.78 -0.70 0.51
N ASP A 90 -7.62 -0.76 -0.11
CA ASP A 90 -7.37 -0.21 -1.44
C ASP A 90 -7.83 -1.18 -2.54
N VAL A 91 -7.82 -2.49 -2.25
CA VAL A 91 -8.24 -3.57 -3.15
C VAL A 91 -8.95 -4.66 -2.36
N VAL A 92 -10.03 -5.19 -2.94
CA VAL A 92 -10.71 -6.42 -2.51
C VAL A 92 -10.73 -7.40 -3.69
#